data_AF-A0A942Y2Y8-F1
#
_entry.id   AF-A0A942Y2Y8-F1
#
_cell.length_a   1.000
_cell.length_b   1.000
_cell.length_c   1.000
_cell.angle_alpha   90.00
_cell.angle_beta   90.00
_cell.angle_gamma   90.00
#
_symmetry.space_group_name_H-M   'P 1'
#
loop_
_entity.id
_entity.type
_entity.pdbx_description
1 polymer ?
#
loop_
_entity_poly.entity_id
_entity_poly.type
_entity_poly.pdbx_seq_one_letter_code
_entity_poly.pdbx_strand_id
1 'polypeptide(L)'
;MPVAVKNQNWIQGVYDPSTGTHDPGAAAQVCASFPASAFPDGYLRFAAALTDLFEAQADQAFVFGRTAAGEMTEPVMATGSPLTVTLGAEWLADVETVFIDITCTEDVTDHAAWAAAVIQLDMSPNYFPESALGIYITPQQLRQFKNMYPDCVSDAYRAAVGELTANIGNIFDMAAMLGEPDENKKDDTIRWILQVLTAYNIASPSLNYSEPLAAAYEKVAQTIIKLKGGVVSLEEPAPYRTDSQNANAEVITSRYKYLG
;
A
#
# COMPACT_ATOMS: atom_id res chain seq x y z
N MET A 1 0.28 -14.53 4.53
CA MET A 1 0.84 -14.98 5.83
C MET A 1 -0.28 -15.61 6.64
N PRO A 2 -0.05 -16.65 7.46
CA PRO A 2 -1.13 -17.25 8.23
C PRO A 2 -1.60 -16.25 9.29
N VAL A 3 -2.87 -15.83 9.20
CA VAL A 3 -3.54 -15.05 10.23
C VAL A 3 -3.54 -15.91 11.49
N ALA A 4 -2.73 -15.55 12.48
CA ALA A 4 -2.88 -16.14 13.80
C ALA A 4 -4.10 -15.46 14.44
N VAL A 5 -5.30 -15.90 14.05
CA VAL A 5 -6.51 -15.66 14.85
C VAL A 5 -6.33 -16.50 16.09
N LYS A 6 -5.59 -15.96 17.05
CA LYS A 6 -5.59 -16.52 18.39
C LYS A 6 -7.01 -16.33 18.88
N ASN A 7 -7.75 -17.44 18.88
CA ASN A 7 -8.90 -17.66 19.74
C ASN A 7 -8.39 -17.68 21.20
N GLN A 8 -7.74 -16.58 21.62
CA GLN A 8 -7.48 -16.29 23.00
C GLN A 8 -8.75 -15.56 23.45
N ASN A 9 -9.36 -16.10 24.49
CA ASN A 9 -10.64 -15.73 25.12
C ASN A 9 -10.76 -14.26 25.58
N TRP A 10 -10.09 -13.31 24.92
CA TRP A 10 -10.09 -11.90 25.26
C TRP A 10 -11.17 -11.13 24.53
N ILE A 11 -11.79 -11.66 23.47
CA ILE A 11 -12.58 -10.83 22.56
C ILE A 11 -13.87 -11.49 22.05
N GLN A 12 -14.79 -11.79 22.98
CA GLN A 12 -16.20 -11.51 22.73
C GLN A 12 -16.52 -10.33 23.64
N GLY A 13 -16.75 -9.12 23.08
CA GLY A 13 -17.08 -7.94 23.86
C GLY A 13 -16.60 -6.57 23.36
N VAL A 14 -17.29 -5.52 23.82
CA VAL A 14 -17.03 -4.11 23.52
C VAL A 14 -15.81 -3.63 24.32
N TYR A 15 -14.78 -3.16 23.62
CA TYR A 15 -13.64 -2.47 24.24
C TYR A 15 -14.04 -1.05 24.65
N ASP A 16 -13.96 -0.73 25.95
CA ASP A 16 -14.12 0.64 26.45
C ASP A 16 -12.75 1.33 26.55
N PRO A 17 -12.44 2.29 25.66
CA PRO A 17 -11.16 2.98 25.65
C PRO A 17 -10.94 3.90 26.86
N SER A 18 -11.99 4.24 27.63
CA SER A 18 -11.87 5.09 28.82
C SER A 18 -11.49 4.30 30.08
N THR A 19 -11.76 3.00 30.11
CA THR A 19 -11.51 2.14 31.29
C THR A 19 -10.50 1.02 31.02
N GLY A 20 -10.16 0.77 29.74
CA GLY A 20 -9.27 -0.32 29.36
C GLY A 20 -9.88 -1.70 29.63
N THR A 21 -11.20 -1.78 29.82
CA THR A 21 -11.93 -3.02 30.12
C THR A 21 -12.80 -3.45 28.96
N HIS A 22 -13.10 -4.75 28.93
CA HIS A 22 -13.75 -5.42 27.81
C HIS A 22 -15.07 -6.05 28.28
N ASP A 23 -16.20 -5.67 27.68
CA ASP A 23 -17.55 -6.10 28.08
C ASP A 23 -18.14 -7.15 27.13
N PRO A 24 -18.32 -8.42 27.54
CA PRO A 24 -18.60 -9.54 26.64
C PRO A 24 -19.97 -9.61 25.91
N GLY A 25 -20.72 -8.51 25.85
CA GLY A 25 -22.12 -8.50 25.44
C GLY A 25 -22.47 -8.21 23.98
N ALA A 26 -21.52 -7.90 23.07
CA ALA A 26 -21.83 -7.56 21.68
C ALA A 26 -21.30 -8.61 20.69
N ALA A 27 -22.20 -9.27 19.98
CA ALA A 27 -21.91 -10.34 19.02
C ALA A 27 -21.47 -9.85 17.62
N ALA A 28 -21.27 -8.54 17.48
CA ALA A 28 -20.94 -7.87 16.21
C ALA A 28 -19.50 -7.34 16.15
N GLN A 29 -18.54 -7.98 16.84
CA GLN A 29 -17.17 -7.47 16.94
C GLN A 29 -16.14 -8.58 16.73
N VAL A 30 -15.22 -8.35 15.81
CA VAL A 30 -14.15 -9.28 15.43
C VAL A 30 -12.82 -8.64 15.74
N CYS A 31 -11.99 -9.32 16.52
CA CYS A 31 -10.64 -8.86 16.79
C CYS A 31 -9.57 -9.84 16.31
N ALA A 32 -8.51 -9.26 15.73
CA ALA A 32 -7.38 -9.99 15.19
C ALA A 32 -6.06 -9.41 15.71
N SER A 33 -5.06 -10.27 15.89
CA SER A 33 -3.73 -9.85 16.34
C SER A 33 -2.67 -10.32 15.36
N PHE A 34 -1.71 -9.45 15.07
CA PHE A 34 -0.64 -9.70 14.12
C PHE A 34 0.69 -9.23 14.72
N PRO A 35 1.81 -9.92 14.46
CA PRO A 35 3.11 -9.36 14.80
C PRO A 35 3.34 -8.07 13.99
N ALA A 36 3.96 -7.05 14.58
CA ALA A 36 4.24 -5.79 13.87
C ALA A 36 5.11 -5.99 12.61
N SER A 37 5.95 -7.03 12.61
CA SER A 37 6.74 -7.43 11.44
C SER A 37 5.90 -7.89 10.23
N ALA A 38 4.59 -8.15 10.41
CA ALA A 38 3.67 -8.37 9.30
C ALA A 38 3.31 -7.08 8.54
N PHE A 39 3.71 -5.91 9.05
CA PHE A 39 3.38 -4.58 8.51
C PHE A 39 4.61 -3.73 8.23
N PRO A 40 5.58 -4.16 7.40
CA PRO A 40 6.85 -3.43 7.23
C PRO A 40 6.68 -1.95 6.83
N ASP A 41 5.60 -1.61 6.13
CA ASP A 41 5.28 -0.25 5.68
C ASP A 41 3.88 0.23 6.09
N GLY A 42 3.20 -0.63 6.85
CA GLY A 42 1.90 -0.39 7.47
C GLY A 42 0.83 0.21 6.55
N TYR A 43 0.26 -0.62 5.70
CA TYR A 43 -1.03 -0.32 5.10
C TYR A 43 -1.96 -1.53 5.28
N LEU A 44 -3.21 -1.23 5.63
CA LEU A 44 -4.18 -2.21 6.07
C LEU A 44 -5.53 -1.83 5.46
N ARG A 45 -6.17 -2.81 4.83
CA ARG A 45 -7.45 -2.65 4.18
C ARG A 45 -8.44 -3.67 4.73
N PHE A 46 -9.66 -3.22 4.98
CA PHE A 46 -10.79 -4.06 5.38
C PHE A 46 -11.84 -3.98 4.29
N ALA A 47 -12.06 -5.09 3.59
CA ALA A 47 -13.06 -5.17 2.52
C ALA A 47 -14.20 -6.10 2.92
N ALA A 48 -15.43 -5.76 2.55
CA ALA A 48 -16.57 -6.65 2.76
C ALA A 48 -16.27 -8.05 2.18
N ALA A 49 -16.56 -9.09 2.96
CA ALA A 49 -16.44 -10.46 2.48
C ALA A 49 -17.35 -10.64 1.25
N LEU A 50 -16.89 -11.43 0.27
CA LEU A 50 -17.75 -11.84 -0.84
C LEU A 50 -18.99 -12.55 -0.26
N THR A 51 -20.16 -12.09 -0.70
CA THR A 51 -21.50 -12.40 -0.20
C THR A 51 -21.86 -13.89 -0.15
N ASP A 52 -21.03 -14.75 -0.76
CA ASP A 52 -21.31 -16.17 -0.88
C ASP A 52 -20.92 -16.95 0.39
N LEU A 53 -20.13 -16.35 1.30
CA LEU A 53 -19.66 -16.98 2.54
C LEU A 53 -20.11 -16.25 3.82
N PHE A 54 -20.29 -14.92 3.79
CA PHE A 54 -20.69 -14.11 4.94
C PHE A 54 -21.49 -12.86 4.52
N GLU A 55 -22.59 -12.56 5.23
CA GLU A 55 -23.43 -11.35 4.99
C GLU A 55 -22.91 -10.10 5.75
N ALA A 56 -22.13 -10.31 6.82
CA ALA A 56 -21.63 -9.23 7.68
C ALA A 56 -20.57 -8.35 6.98
N GLN A 57 -20.78 -7.03 7.01
CA GLN A 57 -19.84 -6.02 6.51
C GLN A 57 -19.06 -5.38 7.65
N ALA A 58 -17.83 -4.95 7.38
CA ALA A 58 -17.07 -4.12 8.32
C ALA A 58 -17.64 -2.69 8.32
N ASP A 59 -18.13 -2.23 9.47
CA ASP A 59 -18.72 -0.90 9.67
C ASP A 59 -17.69 0.11 10.19
N GLN A 60 -16.95 -0.27 11.23
CA GLN A 60 -15.87 0.52 11.82
C GLN A 60 -14.69 -0.38 12.15
N ALA A 61 -13.47 0.14 12.04
CA ALA A 61 -12.29 -0.57 12.51
C ALA A 61 -11.33 0.35 13.24
N PHE A 62 -10.76 -0.16 14.34
CA PHE A 62 -9.75 0.50 15.15
C PHE A 62 -8.49 -0.37 15.20
N VAL A 63 -7.33 0.26 15.06
CA VAL A 63 -6.04 -0.41 15.12
C VAL A 63 -5.24 0.11 16.30
N PHE A 64 -4.71 -0.82 17.09
CA PHE A 64 -3.92 -0.54 18.29
C PHE A 64 -2.62 -1.31 18.22
N GLY A 65 -1.57 -0.74 18.77
CA GLY A 65 -0.26 -1.37 18.90
C GLY A 65 -0.01 -1.69 20.36
N ARG A 66 0.63 -2.83 20.63
CA ARG A 66 1.18 -3.14 21.94
C ARG A 66 2.70 -3.19 21.85
N THR A 67 3.35 -2.42 22.71
CA THR A 67 4.81 -2.39 22.81
C THR A 67 5.34 -3.60 23.57
N ALA A 68 6.66 -3.81 23.53
CA ALA A 68 7.35 -4.83 24.34
C ALA A 68 7.13 -4.64 25.85
N ALA A 69 6.91 -3.38 26.29
CA ALA A 69 6.61 -3.04 27.67
C ALA A 69 5.15 -3.34 28.09
N GLY A 70 4.31 -3.77 27.14
CA GLY A 70 2.89 -4.03 27.36
C GLY A 70 2.00 -2.79 27.31
N GLU A 71 2.55 -1.64 26.90
CA GLU A 71 1.79 -0.39 26.72
C GLU A 71 1.00 -0.42 25.41
N MET A 72 -0.22 0.14 25.44
CA MET A 72 -1.08 0.25 24.28
C MET A 72 -0.90 1.63 23.62
N THR A 73 -0.77 1.67 22.30
CA THR A 73 -0.75 2.93 21.54
C THR A 73 -2.16 3.51 21.43
N GLU A 74 -2.25 4.79 21.06
CA GLU A 74 -3.53 5.41 20.74
C GLU A 74 -4.19 4.72 19.52
N PRO A 75 -5.52 4.51 19.56
CA PRO A 75 -6.26 3.92 18.44
C PRO A 75 -6.11 4.74 17.17
N VAL A 76 -5.84 4.05 16.07
CA VAL A 76 -5.97 4.60 14.73
C VAL A 76 -7.28 4.08 14.12
N MET A 77 -8.19 4.99 13.80
CA MET A 77 -9.46 4.64 13.14
C MET A 77 -9.23 4.43 11.64
N ALA A 78 -9.74 3.31 11.12
CA ALA A 78 -9.82 3.08 9.68
C ALA A 78 -11.01 3.84 9.09
N THR A 79 -10.86 4.37 7.89
CA THR A 79 -11.89 5.22 7.26
C THR A 79 -12.09 4.83 5.79
N GLY A 80 -13.23 5.21 5.21
CA GLY A 80 -13.53 4.98 3.79
C GLY A 80 -14.38 3.74 3.50
N SER A 81 -14.57 3.44 2.20
CA SER A 81 -15.29 2.26 1.73
C SER A 81 -14.57 1.69 0.49
N PRO A 82 -13.79 0.60 0.62
CA PRO A 82 -13.53 -0.19 1.84
C PRO A 82 -12.80 0.62 2.93
N LEU A 83 -12.94 0.23 4.20
CA LEU A 83 -12.21 0.87 5.30
C LEU A 83 -10.71 0.62 5.14
N THR A 84 -9.90 1.67 5.26
CA THR A 84 -8.44 1.58 5.14
C THR A 84 -7.75 2.36 6.25
N VAL A 85 -6.54 1.92 6.59
CA VAL A 85 -5.66 2.58 7.55
C VAL A 85 -4.21 2.39 7.15
N THR A 86 -3.45 3.49 7.21
CA THR A 86 -2.00 3.47 7.05
C THR A 86 -1.36 3.56 8.43
N LEU A 87 -0.63 2.53 8.83
CA LEU A 87 0.23 2.52 10.01
C LEU A 87 1.61 3.05 9.61
N GLY A 88 1.99 4.23 10.08
CA GLY A 88 3.32 4.76 9.79
C GLY A 88 4.44 3.86 10.36
N ALA A 89 5.58 3.80 9.67
CA ALA A 89 6.78 3.10 10.18
C ALA A 89 7.20 3.58 11.59
N GLU A 90 6.90 4.83 11.93
CA GLU A 90 7.15 5.37 13.28
C GLU A 90 6.20 4.80 14.33
N TRP A 91 4.91 4.67 13.99
CA TRP A 91 3.94 4.05 14.88
C TRP A 91 4.29 2.59 15.14
N LEU A 92 4.85 1.90 14.14
CA LEU A 92 5.27 0.51 14.23
C LEU A 92 6.63 0.29 14.90
N ALA A 93 7.45 1.34 15.06
CA ALA A 93 8.85 1.20 15.48
C ALA A 93 9.01 0.51 16.84
N ASP A 94 8.12 0.81 17.78
CA ASP A 94 8.14 0.27 19.15
C ASP A 94 7.01 -0.74 19.43
N VAL A 95 6.22 -1.07 18.40
CA VAL A 95 5.10 -2.01 18.50
C VAL A 95 5.57 -3.41 18.20
N GLU A 96 5.25 -4.37 19.08
CA GLU A 96 5.50 -5.79 18.84
C GLU A 96 4.29 -6.50 18.23
N THR A 97 3.09 -6.11 18.65
CA THR A 97 1.83 -6.73 18.23
C THR A 97 0.81 -5.66 17.85
N VAL A 98 0.22 -5.79 16.66
CA VAL A 98 -0.88 -4.96 16.19
C VAL A 98 -2.19 -5.72 16.46
N PHE A 99 -3.12 -5.03 17.10
CA PHE A 99 -4.50 -5.47 17.32
C PHE A 99 -5.41 -4.70 16.39
N ILE A 100 -6.33 -5.40 15.77
CA ILE A 100 -7.35 -4.85 14.92
C ILE A 100 -8.68 -5.23 15.53
N ASP A 101 -9.51 -4.24 15.76
CA ASP A 101 -10.85 -4.37 16.27
C ASP A 101 -11.83 -3.89 15.20
N ILE A 102 -12.73 -4.76 14.76
CA ILE A 102 -13.66 -4.50 13.66
C ILE A 102 -15.09 -4.69 14.17
N THR A 103 -15.88 -3.63 14.07
CA THR A 103 -17.33 -3.69 14.26
C THR A 103 -17.99 -4.14 12.96
N CYS A 104 -18.94 -5.07 13.07
CA CYS A 104 -19.67 -5.67 11.97
C CYS A 104 -21.11 -5.16 11.93
N THR A 105 -21.70 -5.10 10.74
CA THR A 105 -23.13 -4.76 10.58
C THR A 105 -24.07 -5.83 11.13
N GLU A 106 -23.58 -7.07 11.23
CA GLU A 106 -24.33 -8.26 11.66
C GLU A 106 -23.41 -9.24 12.40
N ASP A 107 -24.00 -10.18 13.13
CA ASP A 107 -23.25 -11.20 13.89
C ASP A 107 -22.49 -12.15 12.95
N VAL A 108 -21.20 -12.33 13.22
CA VAL A 108 -20.34 -13.23 12.43
C VAL A 108 -20.33 -14.62 13.07
N THR A 109 -20.73 -15.66 12.34
CA THR A 109 -20.75 -17.02 12.91
C THR A 109 -19.34 -17.62 13.07
N ASP A 110 -18.45 -17.41 12.09
CA ASP A 110 -17.03 -17.80 12.14
C ASP A 110 -16.14 -16.57 12.02
N HIS A 111 -15.78 -16.01 13.17
CA HIS A 111 -14.98 -14.78 13.26
C HIS A 111 -13.59 -14.95 12.63
N ALA A 112 -13.01 -16.16 12.68
CA ALA A 112 -11.66 -16.41 12.18
C ALA A 112 -11.63 -16.48 10.65
N ALA A 113 -12.59 -17.20 10.05
CA ALA A 113 -12.71 -17.30 8.60
C ALA A 113 -13.12 -15.94 7.99
N TRP A 114 -14.01 -15.21 8.65
CA TRP A 114 -14.38 -13.86 8.22
C TRP A 114 -13.22 -12.88 8.31
N ALA A 115 -12.48 -12.85 9.43
CA ALA A 115 -11.30 -11.99 9.59
C ALA A 115 -10.25 -12.28 8.51
N ALA A 116 -10.02 -13.55 8.19
CA ALA A 116 -9.09 -13.95 7.13
C ALA A 116 -9.56 -13.54 5.72
N ALA A 117 -10.87 -13.38 5.51
CA ALA A 117 -11.44 -12.94 4.23
C ALA A 117 -11.50 -11.41 4.09
N VAL A 118 -11.76 -10.70 5.19
CA VAL A 118 -11.99 -9.24 5.22
C VAL A 118 -10.71 -8.44 5.42
N ILE A 119 -9.78 -8.94 6.24
CA ILE A 119 -8.53 -8.25 6.55
C ILE A 119 -7.52 -8.54 5.43
N GLN A 120 -7.26 -7.53 4.62
CA GLN A 120 -6.27 -7.55 3.57
C GLN A 120 -5.08 -6.69 3.97
N LEU A 121 -3.90 -7.32 3.99
CA LEU A 121 -2.63 -6.63 4.20
C LEU A 121 -2.10 -6.26 2.82
N ASP A 122 -2.30 -5.01 2.45
CA ASP A 122 -1.76 -4.44 1.23
C ASP A 122 -0.46 -3.70 1.58
N MET A 123 0.57 -3.86 0.77
CA MET A 123 1.78 -3.05 0.95
C MET A 123 1.58 -1.70 0.27
N SER A 124 1.48 -0.64 1.07
CA SER A 124 1.44 0.78 0.69
C SER A 124 0.30 1.19 -0.28
N PRO A 125 -0.35 2.35 -0.09
CA PRO A 125 -1.26 2.91 -1.11
C PRO A 125 -0.51 3.32 -2.38
N ASN A 126 0.82 3.35 -2.35
CA ASN A 126 1.68 3.65 -3.48
C ASN A 126 2.16 2.36 -4.16
N TYR A 127 2.63 2.45 -5.40
CA TYR A 127 3.21 1.32 -6.12
C TYR A 127 4.49 0.76 -5.49
N PHE A 128 4.97 1.40 -4.41
CA PHE A 128 6.10 0.96 -3.62
C PHE A 128 5.90 1.31 -2.13
N PRO A 129 6.56 0.57 -1.23
CA PRO A 129 6.59 0.89 0.19
C PRO A 129 7.33 2.19 0.51
N GLU A 130 6.82 3.02 1.43
CA GLU A 130 7.49 4.29 1.79
C GLU A 130 8.91 4.08 2.31
N SER A 131 9.21 2.96 2.98
CA SER A 131 10.57 2.62 3.41
C SER A 131 11.57 2.52 2.26
N ALA A 132 11.12 2.22 1.03
CA ALA A 132 11.98 2.18 -0.15
C ALA A 132 12.56 3.57 -0.50
N LEU A 133 11.91 4.65 -0.06
CA LEU A 133 12.47 6.00 -0.20
C LEU A 133 13.75 6.18 0.63
N GLY A 134 13.98 5.33 1.64
CA GLY A 134 15.16 5.31 2.49
C GLY A 134 16.50 5.20 1.74
N ILE A 135 16.47 4.71 0.49
CA ILE A 135 17.63 4.66 -0.40
C ILE A 135 18.08 6.07 -0.82
N TYR A 136 17.13 7.01 -0.93
CA TYR A 136 17.34 8.34 -1.51
C TYR A 136 17.18 9.48 -0.50
N ILE A 137 16.27 9.32 0.44
CA ILE A 137 15.95 10.28 1.50
C ILE A 137 16.10 9.57 2.83
N THR A 138 16.92 10.10 3.72
CA THR A 138 17.08 9.49 5.04
C THR A 138 15.78 9.56 5.85
N PRO A 139 15.50 8.59 6.74
CA PRO A 139 14.29 8.62 7.57
C PRO A 139 14.13 9.93 8.36
N GLN A 140 15.25 10.51 8.81
CA GLN A 140 15.25 11.79 9.53
C GLN A 140 14.84 12.97 8.63
N GLN A 141 15.31 13.02 7.39
CA GLN A 141 14.88 14.05 6.42
C GLN A 141 13.41 13.87 6.05
N LEU A 142 12.96 12.63 5.81
CA LEU A 142 11.57 12.35 5.51
C LEU A 142 10.63 12.79 6.65
N ARG A 143 11.04 12.56 7.90
CA ARG A 143 10.34 13.06 9.09
C ARG A 143 10.26 14.59 9.10
N GLN A 144 11.36 15.28 8.81
CA GLN A 144 11.36 16.75 8.73
C GLN A 144 10.38 17.25 7.67
N PHE A 145 10.32 16.61 6.51
CA PHE A 145 9.35 16.95 5.47
C PHE A 145 7.91 16.70 5.92
N LYS A 146 7.62 15.54 6.52
CA LYS A 146 6.28 15.21 7.04
C LYS A 146 5.82 16.17 8.15
N ASN A 147 6.73 16.62 9.01
CA ASN A 147 6.40 17.61 10.04
C ASN A 147 6.02 18.98 9.45
N MET A 148 6.57 19.34 8.29
CA MET A 148 6.25 20.58 7.60
C MET A 148 5.02 20.44 6.68
N TYR A 149 4.89 19.28 6.04
CA TYR A 149 3.81 18.94 5.12
C TYR A 149 3.46 17.45 5.25
N PRO A 150 2.41 17.09 6.03
CA PRO A 150 2.09 15.69 6.37
C PRO A 150 1.88 14.77 5.16
N ASP A 151 1.29 15.30 4.09
CA ASP A 151 0.92 14.54 2.89
C ASP A 151 2.02 14.52 1.81
N CYS A 152 3.26 14.89 2.15
CA CYS A 152 4.35 15.10 1.18
C CYS A 152 4.62 13.89 0.30
N VAL A 153 4.54 12.69 0.86
CA VAL A 153 4.79 11.44 0.12
C VAL A 153 3.66 11.17 -0.86
N SER A 154 2.41 11.31 -0.43
CA SER A 154 1.24 11.04 -1.28
C SER A 154 1.17 12.02 -2.45
N ASP A 155 1.41 13.30 -2.20
CA ASP A 155 1.37 14.30 -3.26
C ASP A 155 2.56 14.21 -4.22
N ALA A 156 3.75 13.93 -3.71
CA ALA A 156 4.92 13.68 -4.54
C ALA A 156 4.74 12.42 -5.41
N TYR A 157 4.11 11.38 -4.86
CA TYR A 157 3.79 10.16 -5.58
C TYR A 157 2.75 10.42 -6.68
N ARG A 158 1.69 11.18 -6.39
CA ARG A 158 0.69 11.60 -7.41
C ARG A 158 1.34 12.38 -8.55
N ALA A 159 2.27 13.28 -8.23
CA ALA A 159 3.04 14.00 -9.24
C ALA A 159 3.90 13.04 -10.08
N ALA A 160 4.58 12.09 -9.45
CA ALA A 160 5.37 11.06 -10.15
C ALA A 160 4.53 10.19 -11.09
N VAL A 161 3.35 9.75 -10.63
CA VAL A 161 2.39 8.99 -11.46
C VAL A 161 1.91 9.82 -12.64
N GLY A 162 1.60 11.10 -12.42
CA GLY A 162 1.20 12.03 -13.48
C GLY A 162 2.28 12.17 -14.56
N GLU A 163 3.53 12.36 -14.15
CA GLU A 163 4.69 12.47 -15.05
C GLU A 163 4.91 11.18 -15.86
N LEU A 164 4.89 10.02 -15.19
CA LEU A 164 5.05 8.74 -15.86
C LEU A 164 3.93 8.49 -16.86
N THR A 165 2.68 8.69 -16.44
CA THR A 165 1.48 8.51 -17.29
C THR A 165 1.52 9.39 -18.52
N ALA A 166 1.94 10.66 -18.39
CA ALA A 166 2.08 11.57 -19.53
C ALA A 166 3.10 11.09 -20.57
N ASN A 167 4.11 10.33 -20.15
CA ASN A 167 5.17 9.85 -21.05
C ASN A 167 4.86 8.49 -21.67
N ILE A 168 4.29 7.55 -20.91
CA ILE A 168 4.13 6.15 -21.35
C ILE A 168 2.68 5.64 -21.39
N GLY A 169 1.71 6.42 -20.92
CA GLY A 169 0.29 6.01 -20.82
C GLY A 169 -0.45 5.86 -22.15
N ASN A 170 0.18 6.22 -23.26
CA ASN A 170 -0.31 5.90 -24.61
C ASN A 170 0.02 4.46 -25.03
N ILE A 171 1.00 3.84 -24.38
CA ILE A 171 1.53 2.50 -24.68
C ILE A 171 1.04 1.49 -23.64
N PHE A 172 1.11 1.85 -22.36
CA PHE A 172 0.76 0.98 -21.24
C PHE A 172 -0.58 1.39 -20.61
N ASP A 173 -1.33 0.39 -20.15
CA ASP A 173 -2.52 0.63 -19.33
C ASP A 173 -2.07 0.95 -17.91
N MET A 174 -1.88 2.25 -17.63
CA MET A 174 -1.41 2.72 -16.34
C MET A 174 -2.41 2.42 -15.21
N ALA A 175 -3.71 2.34 -15.51
CA ALA A 175 -4.72 2.04 -14.49
C ALA A 175 -4.64 0.57 -14.08
N ALA A 176 -4.51 -0.34 -15.05
CA ALA A 176 -4.30 -1.77 -14.78
C ALA A 176 -2.95 -2.02 -14.10
N MET A 177 -1.89 -1.33 -14.55
CA MET A 177 -0.55 -1.47 -13.99
C MET A 177 -0.51 -1.02 -12.54
N LEU A 178 -0.90 0.23 -12.26
CA LEU A 178 -0.82 0.81 -10.91
C LEU A 178 -1.86 0.23 -9.95
N GLY A 179 -2.90 -0.42 -10.47
CA GLY A 179 -3.94 -1.07 -9.70
C GLY A 179 -3.61 -2.50 -9.24
N GLU A 180 -2.44 -3.05 -9.57
CA GLU A 180 -2.04 -4.41 -9.16
C GLU A 180 -1.80 -4.49 -7.64
N PRO A 181 -2.62 -5.26 -6.89
CA PRO A 181 -2.47 -5.39 -5.45
C PRO A 181 -1.33 -6.35 -5.05
N ASP A 182 -0.94 -7.31 -5.92
CA ASP A 182 0.12 -8.26 -5.61
C ASP A 182 1.50 -7.64 -5.85
N GLU A 183 2.24 -7.37 -4.79
CA GLU A 183 3.61 -6.85 -4.84
C GLU A 183 4.56 -7.71 -5.69
N ASN A 184 4.33 -9.02 -5.80
CA ASN A 184 5.19 -9.88 -6.62
C ASN A 184 4.93 -9.74 -8.12
N LYS A 185 3.81 -9.10 -8.49
CA LYS A 185 3.44 -8.83 -9.89
C LYS A 185 3.71 -7.38 -10.28
N LYS A 186 3.99 -6.50 -9.33
CA LYS A 186 4.39 -5.13 -9.61
C LYS A 186 5.75 -5.12 -10.33
N ASP A 187 5.78 -4.54 -11.52
CA ASP A 187 7.02 -4.40 -12.31
C ASP A 187 8.10 -3.58 -11.57
N ASP A 188 9.29 -4.14 -11.44
CA ASP A 188 10.42 -3.55 -10.72
C ASP A 188 10.95 -2.27 -11.36
N THR A 189 10.88 -2.14 -12.69
CA THR A 189 11.30 -0.93 -13.40
C THR A 189 10.36 0.23 -13.10
N ILE A 190 9.05 -0.02 -13.15
CA ILE A 190 8.02 0.98 -12.83
C ILE A 190 8.10 1.36 -11.34
N ARG A 191 8.27 0.37 -10.47
CA ARG A 191 8.51 0.57 -9.04
C ARG A 191 9.70 1.48 -8.80
N TRP A 192 10.84 1.19 -9.41
CA TRP A 192 12.05 2.00 -9.29
C TRP A 192 11.87 3.43 -9.83
N ILE A 193 11.25 3.58 -11.00
CA ILE A 193 10.96 4.90 -11.58
C ILE A 193 10.12 5.75 -10.62
N LEU A 194 9.02 5.18 -10.10
CA LEU A 194 8.12 5.88 -9.20
C LEU A 194 8.80 6.23 -7.87
N GLN A 195 9.65 5.36 -7.33
CA GLN A 195 10.43 5.64 -6.11
C GLN A 195 11.33 6.86 -6.29
N VAL A 196 12.11 6.89 -7.37
CA VAL A 196 13.06 7.98 -7.65
C VAL A 196 12.35 9.30 -7.93
N LEU A 197 11.31 9.29 -8.77
CA LEU A 197 10.52 10.49 -9.06
C LEU A 197 9.86 11.04 -7.80
N THR A 198 9.29 10.16 -6.96
CA THR A 198 8.68 10.56 -5.69
C THR A 198 9.71 11.17 -4.74
N ALA A 199 10.86 10.51 -4.56
CA ALA A 199 11.94 11.05 -3.73
C ALA A 199 12.44 12.41 -4.24
N TYR A 200 12.60 12.54 -5.56
CA TYR A 200 13.02 13.79 -6.17
C TYR A 200 11.98 14.90 -5.94
N ASN A 201 10.69 14.61 -6.11
CA ASN A 201 9.60 15.55 -5.89
C ASN A 201 9.48 16.00 -4.43
N ILE A 202 9.79 15.13 -3.46
CA ILE A 202 9.86 15.51 -2.03
C ILE A 202 11.02 16.46 -1.78
N ALA A 203 12.21 16.17 -2.33
CA ALA A 203 13.43 16.89 -2.00
C ALA A 203 13.64 18.18 -2.83
N SER A 204 13.13 18.23 -4.06
CA SER A 204 13.33 19.32 -5.03
C SER A 204 12.98 20.72 -4.49
N PRO A 205 11.85 20.94 -3.78
CA PRO A 205 11.50 22.25 -3.23
C PRO A 205 12.53 22.82 -2.25
N SER A 206 13.29 21.94 -1.58
CA SER A 206 14.31 22.33 -0.61
C SER A 206 15.69 22.59 -1.23
N LEU A 207 15.89 22.26 -2.52
CA LEU A 207 17.19 22.23 -3.22
C LEU A 207 18.27 21.38 -2.52
N ASN A 208 17.91 20.61 -1.48
CA ASN A 208 18.80 19.78 -0.67
C ASN A 208 18.65 18.30 -1.04
N TYR A 209 18.59 17.99 -2.34
CA TYR A 209 18.62 16.59 -2.79
C TYR A 209 20.06 16.11 -2.91
N SER A 210 20.28 14.83 -2.64
CA SER A 210 21.61 14.23 -2.69
C SER A 210 22.07 14.03 -4.14
N GLU A 211 23.38 14.07 -4.39
CA GLU A 211 23.95 13.75 -5.71
C GLU A 211 23.54 12.34 -6.22
N PRO A 212 23.48 11.29 -5.37
CA PRO A 212 22.91 10.01 -5.77
C PRO A 212 21.46 10.08 -6.26
N LEU A 213 20.60 10.91 -5.63
CA LEU A 213 19.22 11.11 -6.07
C LEU A 213 19.17 11.86 -7.40
N ALA A 214 20.02 12.86 -7.61
CA ALA A 214 20.14 13.56 -8.89
C ALA A 214 20.53 12.60 -10.03
N ALA A 215 21.56 11.79 -9.81
CA ALA A 215 22.03 10.81 -10.79
C ALA A 215 20.99 9.71 -11.06
N ALA A 216 20.24 9.29 -10.05
CA ALA A 216 19.13 8.36 -10.22
C ALA A 216 18.00 8.96 -11.07
N TYR A 217 17.65 10.23 -10.82
CA TYR A 217 16.63 10.95 -11.57
C TYR A 217 17.00 11.07 -13.06
N GLU A 218 18.25 11.41 -13.39
CA GLU A 218 18.71 11.46 -14.78
C GLU A 218 18.60 10.11 -15.49
N LYS A 219 18.95 9.01 -14.79
CA LYS A 219 18.80 7.66 -15.34
C LYS A 219 17.33 7.29 -15.54
N VAL A 220 16.45 7.67 -14.62
CA VAL A 220 15.01 7.45 -14.75
C VAL A 220 14.45 8.21 -15.95
N ALA A 221 14.82 9.48 -16.14
CA ALA A 221 14.41 10.25 -17.32
C ALA A 221 14.82 9.58 -18.63
N GLN A 222 16.06 9.05 -18.71
CA GLN A 222 16.51 8.28 -19.87
C GLN A 222 15.73 6.98 -20.07
N THR A 223 15.41 6.26 -19.00
CA THR A 223 14.62 5.02 -19.07
C THR A 223 13.19 5.28 -19.52
N ILE A 224 12.55 6.35 -19.04
CA ILE A 224 11.22 6.78 -19.50
C ILE A 224 11.23 7.07 -21.00
N ILE A 225 12.26 7.76 -21.50
CA ILE A 225 12.42 8.02 -22.94
C ILE A 225 12.55 6.71 -23.73
N LYS A 226 13.32 5.74 -23.22
CA LYS A 226 13.47 4.43 -23.85
C LYS A 226 12.18 3.61 -23.85
N LEU A 227 11.43 3.62 -22.75
CA LEU A 227 10.11 2.98 -22.64
C LEU A 227 9.11 3.59 -23.62
N LYS A 228 9.07 4.93 -23.70
CA LYS A 228 8.26 5.66 -24.68
C LYS A 228 8.63 5.32 -26.13
N GLY A 229 9.92 5.06 -26.38
CA GLY A 229 10.43 4.64 -27.69
C GLY A 229 10.32 3.14 -27.98
N GLY A 230 9.81 2.32 -27.05
CA GLY A 230 9.75 0.86 -27.20
C GLY A 230 11.10 0.14 -27.18
N VAL A 231 12.18 0.82 -26.77
CA VAL A 231 13.56 0.30 -26.78
C VAL A 231 13.84 -0.60 -25.57
N VAL A 232 13.02 -0.48 -24.52
CA VAL A 232 13.07 -1.30 -23.30
C VAL A 232 11.67 -1.85 -23.08
N SER A 233 11.58 -3.13 -22.73
CA SER A 233 10.33 -3.80 -22.36
C SER A 233 10.25 -3.95 -20.85
N LEU A 234 9.03 -3.87 -20.33
CA LEU A 234 8.71 -4.25 -18.95
C LEU A 234 8.67 -5.79 -18.83
N GLU A 235 8.73 -6.30 -17.61
CA GLU A 235 8.65 -7.75 -17.37
C GLU A 235 7.27 -8.30 -17.78
N GLU A 236 7.23 -9.53 -18.31
CA GLU A 236 5.96 -10.16 -18.68
C GLU A 236 5.19 -10.61 -17.42
N PRO A 237 3.85 -10.41 -17.34
CA PRO A 237 2.95 -9.84 -18.35
C PRO A 237 2.62 -8.36 -18.08
N ALA A 238 3.39 -7.43 -18.65
CA ALA A 238 3.06 -6.01 -18.60
C ALA A 238 1.70 -5.70 -19.29
N PRO A 239 0.81 -4.91 -18.66
CA PRO A 239 -0.49 -4.59 -19.22
C PRO A 239 -0.37 -3.51 -20.30
N TYR A 240 -0.33 -3.94 -21.57
CA TYR A 240 -0.36 -3.05 -22.73
C TYR A 240 -1.78 -2.60 -23.06
N ARG A 241 -1.92 -1.37 -23.54
CA ARG A 241 -3.21 -0.89 -24.07
C ARG A 241 -3.59 -1.66 -25.32
N THR A 242 -4.84 -2.12 -25.37
CA THR A 242 -5.42 -2.78 -26.54
C THR A 242 -6.37 -1.87 -27.32
N ASP A 243 -6.71 -0.70 -26.75
CA ASP A 243 -7.65 0.29 -27.28
C ASP A 243 -6.95 1.46 -28.01
N SER A 244 -5.63 1.54 -27.92
CA SER A 244 -4.79 2.59 -28.50
C SER A 244 -4.13 2.08 -29.78
N GLN A 245 -4.46 2.67 -30.93
CA GLN A 245 -3.63 2.51 -32.13
C GLN A 245 -2.32 3.26 -31.89
N ASN A 246 -1.29 2.51 -31.51
CA ASN A 246 0.05 3.05 -31.32
C ASN A 246 0.54 3.61 -32.66
N ALA A 247 0.58 4.95 -32.81
CA ALA A 247 1.03 5.61 -34.04
C ALA A 247 2.53 5.34 -34.34
N ASN A 248 3.25 4.78 -33.37
CA ASN A 248 4.64 4.34 -33.46
C ASN A 248 4.74 2.80 -33.44
N ALA A 249 3.77 2.08 -34.00
CA ALA A 249 3.86 0.63 -34.15
C ALA A 249 5.07 0.25 -35.01
N GLU A 250 6.23 0.14 -34.36
CA GLU A 250 7.38 -0.58 -34.91
C GLU A 250 6.96 -2.04 -35.00
N VAL A 251 7.13 -2.60 -36.20
CA VAL A 251 6.74 -3.96 -36.54
C VAL A 251 7.44 -4.93 -35.58
N ILE A 252 6.71 -5.50 -34.63
CA ILE A 252 7.20 -6.60 -33.80
C ILE A 252 7.29 -7.84 -34.70
N THR A 253 8.44 -8.03 -35.34
CA THR A 253 8.73 -9.27 -36.07
C THR A 253 9.12 -10.36 -35.05
N SER A 254 8.12 -11.10 -34.56
CA SER A 254 8.37 -12.43 -34.01
C SER A 254 8.85 -13.33 -35.15
N ARG A 255 10.00 -14.02 -34.99
CA ARG A 255 10.55 -14.97 -35.99
C ARG A 255 9.55 -16.02 -36.49
N TYR A 256 8.42 -16.20 -35.81
CA TYR A 256 7.44 -17.25 -36.10
C TYR A 256 6.02 -16.76 -36.36
N LYS A 257 5.76 -15.45 -36.41
CA LYS A 257 4.43 -14.94 -36.78
C LYS A 257 4.50 -13.56 -37.41
N TYR A 258 4.25 -13.51 -38.72
CA TYR A 258 3.78 -12.31 -39.40
C TYR A 258 2.28 -12.18 -39.17
N LEU A 259 1.84 -11.09 -38.55
CA LEU A 259 0.47 -10.59 -38.64
C LEU A 259 0.56 -9.35 -39.52
N GLY A 260 0.17 -9.52 -40.79
CA GLY A 260 -0.11 -8.41 -41.70
C GLY A 260 -1.57 -7.99 -41.62
#